data_AF-X8CH48-F1
#
_entry.id   AF-X8CH48-F1
#
_cell.length_a   1.000
_cell.length_b   1.000
_cell.length_c   1.000
_cell.angle_alpha   90.00
_cell.angle_beta   90.00
_cell.angle_gamma   90.00
#
_symmetry.space_group_name_H-M   'P 1'
#
loop_
_entity.id
_entity.type
_entity.pdbx_description
1 polymer ?
#
loop_
_entity_poly.entity_id
_entity_poly.type
_entity_poly.pdbx_seq_one_letter_code
_entity_poly.pdbx_strand_id
1 'polypeptide(L)' 'MAEQIKPLAERFRIIEPWLTNGRAHAPFWECHATRVD' A
#
# COMPACT_ATOMS: atom_id res chain seq x y z
N MET A 1 7.17 11.42 5.09
CA MET A 1 6.09 10.85 4.25
C MET A 1 6.49 9.53 3.57
N ALA A 2 7.65 9.46 2.89
CA ALA A 2 8.13 8.23 2.23
C ALA A 2 8.37 7.03 3.15
N GLU A 3 8.69 7.23 4.43
CA GLU A 3 8.87 6.09 5.37
C GLU A 3 7.55 5.45 5.80
N GLN A 4 6.46 6.22 5.88
CA GLN A 4 5.16 5.70 6.31
C GLN A 4 4.53 4.76 5.27
N ILE A 5 4.88 4.93 3.99
CA ILE A 5 4.37 4.08 2.91
C ILE A 5 5.16 2.79 2.71
N LYS A 6 6.39 2.68 3.25
CA LYS A 6 7.22 1.47 3.16
C LYS A 6 6.49 0.20 3.60
N PRO A 7 5.90 0.11 4.81
CA PRO A 7 5.22 -1.10 5.26
C PRO A 7 3.99 -1.44 4.40
N LEU A 8 3.30 -0.44 3.85
CA LEU A 8 2.19 -0.65 2.94
C LEU A 8 2.68 -1.21 1.59
N ALA A 9 3.77 -0.67 1.05
CA ALA A 9 4.39 -1.14 -0.19
C ALA A 9 4.94 -2.57 -0.08
N GLU A 10 5.54 -2.93 1.06
CA GLU A 10 6.01 -4.29 1.33
C GLU A 10 4.86 -5.31 1.29
N ARG A 11 3.71 -4.98 1.89
CA ARG A 11 2.51 -5.82 1.81
C ARG A 11 2.09 -6.04 0.37
N PHE A 12 2.01 -4.98 -0.44
CA PHE A 12 1.67 -5.08 -1.86
C PHE A 12 2.63 -5.96 -2.65
N ARG A 13 3.93 -5.90 -2.34
CA ARG A 13 4.96 -6.72 -3.00
C ARG A 13 4.83 -8.21 -2.68
N ILE A 14 4.37 -8.56 -1.48
CA ILE A 14 4.11 -9.96 -1.11
C ILE A 14 2.91 -10.51 -1.90
N ILE A 15 1.86 -9.72 -2.10
CA ILE A 15 0.66 -10.16 -2.80
C ILE A 15 0.75 -10.11 -4.33
N GLU A 16 1.68 -9.33 -4.88
CA GLU A 16 1.89 -9.15 -6.32
C GLU A 16 1.89 -10.46 -7.15
N PRO A 17 2.57 -11.54 -6.73
CA PRO A 17 2.62 -12.79 -7.52
C PRO A 17 1.28 -13.52 -7.62
N TRP A 18 0.33 -13.23 -6.73
CA TRP A 18 -0.98 -13.88 -6.71
C TRP A 18 -2.05 -13.09 -7.48
N LEU A 19 -1.69 -11.94 -8.06
CA LEU A 19 -2.62 -11.07 -8.78
C LEU A 19 -2.73 -11.48 -10.24
N THR A 20 -3.93 -11.88 -10.67
CA THR A 20 -4.23 -12.26 -12.07
C THR A 20 -3.93 -11.16 -13.09
N ASN A 21 -3.86 -9.88 -12.67
CA ASN A 21 -3.59 -8.72 -13.53
C ASN A 21 -2.60 -7.71 -12.91
N GLY A 22 -1.84 -8.11 -11.88
CA GLY A 22 -0.88 -7.23 -11.20
C GLY A 22 -1.50 -6.00 -10.50
N ARG A 23 -2.82 -5.93 -10.35
CA ARG A 23 -3.51 -4.81 -9.68
C ARG A 23 -4.05 -5.25 -8.33
N ALA A 24 -3.61 -4.58 -7.28
CA ALA A 24 -4.17 -4.67 -5.94
C ALA A 24 -5.01 -3.42 -5.66
N HIS A 25 -6.29 -3.61 -5.34
CA HIS A 25 -7.16 -2.52 -4.92
C HIS A 25 -7.04 -2.34 -3.40
N ALA A 26 -6.39 -1.25 -3.00
CA ALA A 26 -6.37 -0.80 -1.62
C ALA A 26 -7.61 0.05 -1.36
N PRO A 27 -8.36 -0.19 -0.28
CA PRO A 27 -9.41 0.74 0.09
C PRO A 27 -8.80 2.07 0.53
N PHE A 28 -9.49 3.18 0.24
CA PHE A 28 -8.96 4.52 0.46
C PHE A 28 -8.58 4.78 1.94
N TRP A 29 -9.17 4.04 2.89
CA TRP A 29 -8.87 4.19 4.31
C TRP A 29 -7.54 3.60 4.75
N GLU A 30 -6.95 2.69 3.98
CA GLU A 30 -5.58 2.19 4.26
C GLU A 30 -4.50 3.14 3.73
N CYS A 31 -4.88 4.11 2.89
CA CYS A 31 -4.00 5.10 2.29
C CYS A 31 -4.14 6.49 2.95
N HIS A 32 -4.76 6.59 4.12
CA HIS A 32 -4.97 7.88 4.78
C HIS A 32 -3.63 8.55 5.12
N ALA A 33 -3.47 9.80 4.66
CA ALA A 33 -2.35 10.64 5.04
C ALA A 33 -2.54 11.10 6.49
N THR A 34 -1.63 10.69 7.38
CA THR A 34 -1.55 11.26 8.72
C THR A 34 -1.04 12.69 8.61
N ARG A 35 -1.77 13.66 9.15
CA ARG A 35 -1.30 15.05 9.22
C ARG A 35 -0.02 15.09 10.05
N VAL A 36 1.08 15.50 9.43
CA VAL A 36 2.31 15.86 10.14
C VAL A 36 2.17 17.34 10.48
N ASP A 37 2.15 17.62 11.77
CA ASP A 37 2.15 18.96 12.37
C ASP A 37 3.33 19.82 11.93
#